data_AF-A0A164BIT3-F1
#
_entry.id   AF-A0A164BIT3-F1
#
_cell.length_a   1.000
_cell.length_b   1.000
_cell.length_c   1.000
_cell.angle_alpha   90.00
_cell.angle_beta   90.00
_cell.angle_gamma   90.00
#
_symmetry.space_group_name_H-M   'P 1'
#
loop_
_entity.id
_entity.type
_entity.pdbx_description
1 polymer ?
#
loop_
_entity_poly.entity_id
_entity_poly.type
_entity_poly.pdbx_seq_one_letter_code
_entity_poly.pdbx_strand_id
1 'polypeptide(L)' 'MATGEMGSVAATGRGCAVCQEGAYTGGQPRFVVSTSPVDLLYRCDLCRTWWLDNGRALRPMTDDEARDRFPAQVSAD' A
#
# COMPACT_ATOMS: atom_id res chain seq x y z
N MET A 1 -2.05 -2.97 -35.87
CA MET A 1 -2.99 -2.37 -34.90
C MET A 1 -2.58 -2.92 -33.54
N ALA A 2 -1.87 -2.11 -32.74
CA ALA A 2 -1.36 -2.52 -31.45
C ALA A 2 -2.48 -2.39 -30.43
N THR A 3 -3.21 -3.49 -30.19
CA THR A 3 -4.07 -3.61 -29.02
C THR A 3 -3.13 -3.69 -27.83
N GLY A 4 -2.91 -2.53 -27.19
CA GLY A 4 -2.23 -2.44 -25.91
C GLY A 4 -3.05 -3.22 -24.91
N GLU A 5 -2.71 -4.48 -24.75
CA GLU A 5 -3.19 -5.30 -23.66
C GLU A 5 -2.86 -4.52 -22.39
N MET A 6 -3.90 -4.03 -21.70
CA MET A 6 -3.81 -3.60 -20.33
C MET A 6 -3.30 -4.80 -19.55
N GLY A 7 -1.99 -4.92 -19.50
CA GLY A 7 -1.27 -5.87 -18.67
C GLY A 7 -1.74 -5.61 -17.26
N SER A 8 -2.65 -6.46 -16.82
CA SER A 8 -2.82 -6.88 -15.44
C SER A 8 -1.45 -7.33 -14.94
N VAL A 9 -0.59 -6.37 -14.65
CA VAL A 9 0.69 -6.58 -14.01
C VAL A 9 0.36 -7.01 -12.60
N ALA A 10 0.22 -8.32 -12.41
CA ALA A 10 0.78 -8.96 -11.23
C ALA A 10 2.29 -8.66 -11.23
N ALA A 11 2.64 -7.41 -10.93
CA ALA A 11 4.02 -7.02 -10.79
C ALA A 11 4.49 -7.61 -9.47
N THR A 12 5.54 -8.42 -9.55
CA THR A 12 6.50 -8.73 -8.49
C THR A 12 7.19 -7.45 -7.94
N GLY A 13 6.59 -6.27 -8.09
CA GLY A 13 6.99 -4.98 -7.56
C GLY A 13 5.80 -4.41 -6.78
N ARG A 14 5.95 -4.39 -5.45
CA ARG A 14 4.88 -4.04 -4.52
C ARG A 14 4.51 -2.54 -4.66
N GLY A 15 3.33 -2.24 -5.20
CA GLY A 15 2.75 -0.90 -5.33
C GLY A 15 2.89 -0.25 -6.72
N CYS A 16 1.93 0.60 -7.12
CA CYS A 16 1.95 1.30 -8.40
C CYS A 16 2.95 2.47 -8.43
N ALA A 17 3.29 2.97 -9.62
CA ALA A 17 4.18 4.11 -9.80
C ALA A 17 3.76 5.32 -8.93
N VAL A 18 2.45 5.54 -8.75
CA VAL A 18 1.94 6.61 -7.88
C VAL A 18 2.32 6.41 -6.42
N CYS A 19 2.25 5.19 -5.87
CA CYS A 19 2.66 4.99 -4.48
C CYS A 19 4.21 4.96 -4.35
N GLN A 20 4.94 4.58 -5.40
CA GLN A 20 6.42 4.65 -5.42
C GLN A 20 6.92 6.10 -5.41
N GLU A 21 6.32 6.96 -6.24
CA GLU A 21 6.62 8.40 -6.29
C GLU A 21 6.02 9.14 -5.07
N GLY A 22 4.81 8.74 -4.68
CA GLY A 22 4.01 9.33 -3.61
C GLY A 22 4.58 9.10 -2.21
N ALA A 23 5.29 7.98 -2.00
CA ALA A 23 5.99 7.67 -0.75
C ALA A 23 6.94 8.78 -0.27
N TYR A 24 7.51 9.57 -1.20
CA TYR A 24 8.46 10.64 -0.88
C TYR A 24 7.92 12.05 -1.12
N THR A 25 6.81 12.19 -1.84
CA THR A 25 6.25 13.50 -2.27
C THR A 25 5.00 13.92 -1.48
N GLY A 26 4.53 13.10 -0.53
CA GLY A 26 3.33 13.38 0.28
C GLY A 26 2.01 13.10 -0.45
N GLY A 27 2.06 12.35 -1.55
CA GLY A 27 0.89 11.81 -2.24
C GLY A 27 0.35 10.53 -1.58
N GLN A 28 -0.47 9.77 -2.31
CA GLN A 28 -0.84 8.39 -1.93
C GLN A 28 0.42 7.59 -1.53
N PRO A 29 0.35 6.64 -0.57
CA PRO A 29 -0.86 6.02 -0.01
C PRO A 29 -1.54 6.86 1.10
N ARG A 30 -2.86 6.73 1.20
CA ARG A 30 -3.68 7.45 2.19
C ARG A 30 -3.54 6.82 3.57
N PHE A 31 -3.40 7.63 4.60
CA PHE A 31 -3.36 7.16 5.99
C PHE A 31 -4.67 6.48 6.39
N VAL A 32 -4.57 5.32 7.03
CA VAL A 32 -5.70 4.53 7.54
C VAL A 32 -5.74 4.56 9.06
N VAL A 33 -4.68 4.12 9.72
CA VAL A 33 -4.62 4.03 11.19
C VAL A 33 -3.19 4.04 11.69
N SER A 34 -2.99 4.44 12.94
CA SER A 34 -1.76 4.21 13.71
C SER A 34 -2.09 3.30 14.89
N THR A 35 -1.48 2.11 14.97
CA THR A 35 -1.70 1.19 16.10
C THR A 35 -0.66 1.33 17.21
N SER A 36 0.53 1.81 16.86
CA SER A 36 1.61 2.16 17.77
C SER A 36 2.15 3.53 17.38
N PRO A 37 2.85 4.25 18.27
CA PRO A 37 3.41 5.58 17.95
C PRO A 37 4.37 5.57 16.74
N VAL A 38 4.78 4.38 16.29
CA VAL A 38 5.66 4.17 15.13
C VAL A 38 5.05 3.32 14.02
N ASP A 39 3.97 2.54 14.25
CA ASP A 39 3.35 1.71 13.21
C ASP A 39 2.13 2.44 12.62
N LEU A 40 2.32 3.03 11.44
CA LEU A 40 1.29 3.72 10.68
C LEU A 40 0.93 2.88 9.43
N LEU A 41 -0.36 2.61 9.27
CA LEU A 41 -0.90 1.91 8.13
C LEU A 41 -1.44 2.90 7.10
N TYR A 42 -1.07 2.68 5.85
CA TYR A 42 -1.54 3.43 4.70
C TYR A 42 -2.10 2.47 3.64
N ARG A 43 -3.08 2.96 2.88
CA ARG A 43 -3.69 2.22 1.76
C ARG A 43 -3.70 3.09 0.52
N CYS A 44 -3.24 2.54 -0.59
CA CYS A 44 -3.24 3.23 -1.88
C CYS A 44 -4.59 2.97 -2.57
N ASP A 45 -5.44 3.97 -2.79
CA ASP A 45 -6.77 3.76 -3.39
C ASP A 45 -6.72 3.25 -4.85
N LEU A 46 -5.63 3.54 -5.57
CA LEU A 46 -5.47 3.15 -6.97
C LEU A 46 -5.16 1.65 -7.16
N CYS A 47 -4.12 1.16 -6.48
CA CYS A 47 -3.69 -0.24 -6.59
C CYS A 47 -4.16 -1.11 -5.41
N ARG A 48 -4.85 -0.50 -4.44
CA ARG A 48 -5.31 -1.13 -3.19
C ARG A 48 -4.20 -1.80 -2.37
N THR A 49 -2.92 -1.48 -2.64
CA THR A 49 -1.76 -1.98 -1.90
C THR A 49 -1.67 -1.33 -0.51
N TRP A 50 -1.35 -2.14 0.49
CA TRP A 50 -1.08 -1.71 1.85
C TRP A 50 0.37 -1.29 2.01
N TRP A 51 0.59 -0.24 2.81
CA TRP A 51 1.90 0.28 3.11
C TRP A 51 2.02 0.51 4.61
N LEU A 52 3.12 0.03 5.18
CA LEU A 52 3.46 0.22 6.58
C LEU A 52 4.60 1.22 6.68
N ASP A 53 4.36 2.32 7.38
CA ASP A 53 5.44 3.14 7.91
C ASP A 53 5.73 2.68 9.33
N ASN A 54 6.99 2.31 9.59
CA ASN A 54 7.46 1.95 10.91
C ASN A 54 8.43 3.00 11.49
N GLY A 55 8.40 4.23 10.97
CA GLY A 55 9.33 5.31 11.27
C GLY A 55 10.74 5.16 10.68
N ARG A 56 11.09 4.00 10.10
CA ARG A 56 12.38 3.77 9.41
C ARG A 56 12.25 3.84 7.91
N ALA A 57 11.19 3.25 7.37
CA ALA A 57 10.90 3.25 5.95
C ALA A 57 9.44 2.89 5.71
N LEU A 58 8.87 3.49 4.66
CA LEU A 58 7.59 3.07 4.12
C LEU A 58 7.79 1.78 3.31
N ARG A 59 7.22 0.68 3.78
CA ARG A 59 7.36 -0.64 3.16
C ARG A 59 6.00 -1.15 2.70
N PRO A 60 5.87 -1.59 1.45
CA PRO A 60 4.62 -2.13 0.98
C PRO A 60 4.41 -3.55 1.54
N MET A 61 3.19 -3.85 1.94
CA MET A 61 2.76 -5.10 2.57
C MET A 61 1.71 -5.81 1.73
N THR A 62 1.64 -7.13 1.87
CA THR A 62 0.50 -7.90 1.35
C THR A 62 -0.74 -7.68 2.21
N ASP A 63 -1.90 -8.04 1.68
CA ASP A 63 -3.15 -7.99 2.43
C ASP A 63 -3.14 -8.92 3.65
N ASP A 64 -2.50 -10.08 3.52
CA ASP A 64 -2.29 -11.03 4.63
C ASP A 64 -1.39 -10.45 5.73
N GLU A 65 -0.26 -9.84 5.37
CA GLU A 65 0.63 -9.13 6.32
C GLU A 65 -0.11 -7.97 7.02
N ALA A 66 -0.95 -7.24 6.27
CA ALA A 66 -1.75 -6.16 6.81
C ALA A 66 -2.87 -6.68 7.73
N ARG A 67 -3.50 -7.82 7.42
CA ARG A 67 -4.49 -8.50 8.28
C ARG A 67 -3.86 -9.04 9.56
N ASP A 68 -2.69 -9.65 9.47
CA ASP A 68 -1.97 -10.18 10.62
C ASP A 68 -1.63 -9.06 11.62
N ARG A 69 -1.12 -7.91 11.12
CA ARG A 69 -0.74 -6.77 11.97
C ARG A 69 -1.88 -5.85 12.37
N PHE A 70 -2.84 -5.62 11.46
CA PHE A 70 -3.95 -4.68 11.62
C PHE A 70 -5.30 -5.38 11.36
N PRO A 71 -5.64 -6.44 12.11
CA PRO A 71 -6.81 -7.28 11.82
C PRO A 71 -8.11 -6.47 11.86
N ALA A 72 -8.20 -5.49 12.77
CA ALA A 72 -9.38 -4.63 12.91
C ALA A 72 -9.67 -3.78 11.66
N GLN A 73 -8.65 -3.38 10.89
CA GLN A 73 -8.82 -2.44 9.77
C GLN A 73 -8.85 -3.10 8.41
N VAL A 74 -8.26 -4.30 8.28
CA VAL A 74 -8.22 -5.03 7.01
C VAL A 74 -9.33 -6.10 6.92
N SER A 75 -10.02 -6.38 8.02
CA SER A 75 -11.19 -7.29 8.03
C SER A 75 -12.54 -6.57 7.83
N ALA A 76 -12.56 -5.25 7.66
CA ALA A 76 -13.78 -4.45 7.57
C ALA A 76 -14.32 -4.25 6.14
N ASP A 77 -14.10 -5.21 5.23
CA ASP A 77 -14.70 -5.21 3.88
C ASP A 77 -16.03 -6.01 3.88
#